data_AF-A0A7C5UFS6-F1
#
_entry.id   AF-A0A7C5UFS6-F1
#
_cell.length_a   1.000
_cell.length_b   1.000
_cell.length_c   1.000
_cell.angle_alpha   90.00
_cell.angle_beta   90.00
_cell.angle_gamma   90.00
#
_symmetry.space_group_name_H-M   'P 1'
#
loop_
_entity.id
_entity.type
_entity.pdbx_description
1 polymer ?
#
loop_
_entity_poly.entity_id
_entity_poly.type
_entity_poly.pdbx_seq_one_letter_code
_entity_poly.pdbx_strand_id
1 'polypeptide(L)'
;MEAPNYEQQKTMSAYDEYLGQFTLLQQNFRKLNPPAECQQLHQAYDYALSVHINTIDALKQFIANRDLTGVALFGLTVQNQIDKTLSVADKELARICQHYDIPKPFKIGDER
;
A
#
# COMPACT_ATOMS: atom_id res chain seq x y z
N MET A 1 3.91 -9.73 -36.80
CA MET A 1 4.41 -9.55 -35.42
C MET A 1 4.04 -8.14 -35.00
N GLU A 2 2.97 -7.99 -34.22
CA GLU A 2 2.67 -6.69 -33.60
C GLU A 2 3.77 -6.39 -32.60
N ALA A 3 4.42 -5.23 -32.75
CA ALA A 3 5.41 -4.78 -31.78
C ALA A 3 4.75 -4.69 -30.39
N PRO A 4 5.43 -5.08 -29.31
CA PRO A 4 4.91 -4.86 -27.98
C PRO A 4 4.63 -3.37 -27.81
N ASN A 5 3.42 -3.04 -27.36
CA ASN A 5 3.00 -1.66 -27.15
C ASN A 5 3.95 -1.01 -26.15
N TYR A 6 4.77 -0.05 -26.61
CA TYR A 6 5.81 0.63 -25.83
C TYR A 6 5.27 1.21 -24.51
N GLU A 7 4.04 1.72 -24.53
CA GLU A 7 3.34 2.21 -23.34
C GLU A 7 3.10 1.09 -22.33
N GLN A 8 2.68 -0.11 -22.79
CA GLN A 8 2.45 -1.25 -21.90
C GLN A 8 3.75 -1.73 -21.24
N GLN A 9 4.87 -1.74 -21.96
CA GLN A 9 6.18 -2.12 -21.39
C GLN A 9 6.65 -1.11 -20.34
N LYS A 10 6.50 0.19 -20.63
CA LYS A 10 6.84 1.26 -19.69
C LYS A 10 5.97 1.19 -18.42
N THR A 11 4.68 0.95 -18.59
CA THR A 11 3.76 0.72 -17.47
C THR A 11 4.17 -0.48 -16.64
N MET A 12 4.45 -1.64 -17.25
CA MET A 12 4.88 -2.84 -16.53
C MET A 12 6.20 -2.62 -15.77
N SER A 13 7.15 -1.90 -16.35
CA SER A 13 8.40 -1.54 -15.67
C SER A 13 8.17 -0.66 -14.44
N ALA A 14 7.23 0.28 -14.50
CA ALA A 14 6.88 1.10 -13.35
C ALA A 14 6.23 0.27 -12.24
N TYR A 15 5.32 -0.65 -12.57
CA TYR A 15 4.74 -1.57 -11.59
C TYR A 15 5.81 -2.45 -10.92
N ASP A 16 6.79 -2.93 -11.68
CA ASP A 16 7.92 -3.70 -11.14
C ASP A 16 8.78 -2.87 -10.17
N GLU A 17 9.06 -1.62 -10.52
CA GLU A 17 9.78 -0.71 -9.64
C GLU A 17 9.01 -0.46 -8.33
N TYR A 18 7.73 -0.11 -8.42
CA TYR A 18 6.89 0.08 -7.24
C TYR A 18 6.80 -1.18 -6.38
N LEU A 19 6.62 -2.35 -6.99
CA LEU A 19 6.59 -3.62 -6.26
C LEU A 19 7.89 -3.85 -5.48
N GLY A 20 9.04 -3.59 -6.11
CA GLY A 20 10.34 -3.66 -5.46
C GLY A 20 10.49 -2.69 -4.30
N GLN A 21 10.10 -1.42 -4.49
CA GLN A 21 10.16 -0.38 -3.46
C GLN A 21 9.29 -0.71 -2.25
N PHE A 22 8.02 -1.07 -2.46
CA PHE A 22 7.11 -1.41 -1.37
C PHE A 22 7.51 -2.70 -0.65
N THR A 23 8.02 -3.70 -1.38
CA THR A 23 8.55 -4.93 -0.76
C THR A 23 9.76 -4.63 0.12
N LEU A 24 10.70 -3.82 -0.35
CA LEU A 24 11.87 -3.41 0.43
C LEU A 24 11.46 -2.59 1.66
N LEU A 25 10.52 -1.66 1.50
CA LEU A 25 9.95 -0.87 2.59
C LEU A 25 9.34 -1.79 3.66
N GLN A 26 8.51 -2.74 3.27
CA GLN A 26 7.90 -3.70 4.19
C GLN A 26 8.94 -4.54 4.93
N GLN A 27 9.94 -5.07 4.21
CA GLN A 27 11.01 -5.85 4.83
C GLN A 27 11.80 -5.04 5.86
N ASN A 28 12.10 -3.77 5.56
CA ASN A 28 12.78 -2.89 6.50
C ASN A 28 11.90 -2.51 7.68
N PHE A 29 10.61 -2.27 7.44
CA PHE A 29 9.63 -1.97 8.48
C PHE A 29 9.46 -3.14 9.47
N ARG A 30 9.44 -4.39 8.99
CA ARG A 30 9.36 -5.59 9.84
C ARG A 30 10.59 -5.84 10.72
N LYS A 31 11.74 -5.26 10.38
CA LYS A 31 12.96 -5.34 11.22
C LYS A 31 12.92 -4.41 12.42
N LEU A 32 11.97 -3.48 12.45
CA LEU A 32 11.76 -2.63 13.62
C LEU A 32 11.23 -3.48 14.77
N ASN A 33 11.77 -3.28 15.97
CA ASN A 33 11.25 -3.85 17.20
C ASN A 33 10.39 -2.79 17.90
N PRO A 34 9.08 -2.72 17.62
CA PRO A 34 8.24 -1.73 18.27
C PRO A 34 8.10 -2.03 19.77
N PRO A 35 8.04 -0.98 20.62
CA PRO A 35 7.60 -1.15 22.01
C PRO A 35 6.16 -1.68 22.05
N ALA A 36 5.75 -2.28 23.17
CA ALA A 36 4.46 -2.98 23.30
C ALA A 36 3.27 -2.09 22.90
N GLU A 37 3.32 -0.82 23.25
CA GLU A 37 2.32 0.21 22.99
C GLU A 37 2.12 0.46 21.49
N CYS A 38 3.18 0.26 20.69
CA CYS A 38 3.21 0.47 19.25
C CYS A 38 3.00 -0.81 18.42
N GLN A 39 2.88 -1.98 19.06
CA GLN A 39 2.73 -3.26 18.33
C GLN A 39 1.51 -3.27 17.43
N GLN A 40 0.37 -2.75 17.89
CA GLN A 40 -0.86 -2.70 17.09
C GLN A 40 -0.73 -1.76 15.89
N LEU A 41 -0.12 -0.59 16.08
CA LEU A 41 0.19 0.33 14.98
C LEU A 41 1.11 -0.33 13.96
N HIS A 42 2.16 -1.00 14.43
CA HIS A 42 3.13 -1.68 13.58
C HIS A 42 2.45 -2.77 12.75
N GLN A 43 1.63 -3.63 13.37
CA GLN A 43 0.87 -4.66 12.66
C GLN A 43 -0.12 -4.07 11.65
N ALA A 44 -0.84 -3.01 12.02
CA ALA A 44 -1.80 -2.35 11.14
C ALA A 44 -1.11 -1.76 9.89
N TYR A 45 0.04 -1.11 10.07
CA TYR A 45 0.80 -0.51 8.98
C TYR A 45 1.48 -1.58 8.10
N ASP A 46 2.02 -2.65 8.68
CA ASP A 46 2.56 -3.79 7.92
C ASP A 46 1.49 -4.47 7.05
N TYR A 47 0.27 -4.58 7.58
CA TYR A 47 -0.87 -5.09 6.81
C TYR A 47 -1.24 -4.13 5.66
N ALA A 48 -1.27 -2.82 5.91
CA ALA A 48 -1.52 -1.82 4.86
C ALA A 48 -0.48 -1.89 3.73
N LEU A 49 0.81 -2.05 4.07
CA LEU A 49 1.89 -2.27 3.09
C LEU A 49 1.67 -3.56 2.29
N SER A 50 1.26 -4.65 2.94
CA SER A 50 0.92 -5.90 2.24
C SER A 50 -0.20 -5.72 1.23
N VAL A 51 -1.24 -4.95 1.57
CA VAL A 51 -2.35 -4.65 0.66
C VAL A 51 -1.88 -3.87 -0.55
N HIS A 52 -0.97 -2.91 -0.40
CA HIS A 52 -0.38 -2.17 -1.52
C HIS A 52 0.43 -3.09 -2.45
N ILE A 53 1.29 -3.94 -1.90
CA ILE A 53 2.09 -4.91 -2.67
C ILE A 53 1.17 -5.81 -3.50
N ASN A 54 0.16 -6.41 -2.87
CA ASN A 54 -0.79 -7.30 -3.55
C ASN A 54 -1.60 -6.57 -4.62
N THR A 55 -1.93 -5.30 -4.39
CA THR A 55 -2.64 -4.45 -5.35
C THR A 55 -1.79 -4.20 -6.59
N ILE A 56 -0.54 -3.79 -6.41
CA ILE A 56 0.42 -3.52 -7.50
C ILE A 56 0.60 -4.79 -8.35
N ASP A 57 0.78 -5.94 -7.72
CA ASP A 57 0.93 -7.22 -8.42
C ASP A 57 -0.33 -7.62 -9.20
N ALA A 58 -1.52 -7.50 -8.59
CA ALA A 58 -2.78 -7.80 -9.27
C ALA A 58 -3.05 -6.87 -10.46
N LEU A 59 -2.80 -5.56 -10.32
CA LEU A 59 -2.91 -4.60 -11.42
C LEU A 59 -1.96 -4.95 -12.58
N LYS A 60 -0.72 -5.33 -12.25
CA LYS A 60 0.26 -5.80 -13.24
C LYS A 60 -0.26 -7.03 -14.00
N GLN A 61 -0.89 -7.99 -13.31
CA GLN A 61 -1.48 -9.17 -13.93
C GLN A 61 -2.66 -8.82 -14.86
N PHE A 62 -3.57 -7.94 -14.44
CA PHE A 62 -4.68 -7.49 -15.29
C PHE A 62 -4.19 -6.78 -16.56
N ILE A 63 -3.17 -5.93 -16.45
CA ILE A 63 -2.56 -5.24 -17.60
C ILE A 63 -1.87 -6.23 -18.54
N ALA A 64 -1.13 -7.22 -18.01
CA ALA A 64 -0.52 -8.27 -18.81
C ALA A 64 -1.57 -9.08 -19.59
N ASN A 65 -2.73 -9.32 -18.98
CA ASN A 65 -3.84 -10.05 -19.58
C ASN A 65 -4.78 -9.18 -20.44
N ARG A 66 -4.50 -7.87 -20.56
CA ARG A 66 -5.36 -6.87 -21.25
C ARG A 66 -6.80 -6.81 -20.69
N ASP A 67 -6.99 -7.15 -19.42
CA ASP A 67 -8.31 -7.15 -18.76
C ASP A 67 -8.61 -5.80 -18.10
N LEU A 68 -9.01 -4.83 -18.92
CA LEU A 68 -9.32 -3.47 -18.45
C LEU A 68 -10.59 -3.40 -17.57
N THR A 69 -11.53 -4.34 -17.77
CA THR A 69 -12.75 -4.44 -16.94
C THR A 69 -12.39 -4.92 -15.54
N GLY A 70 -11.49 -5.91 -15.45
CA GLY A 70 -10.90 -6.37 -14.19
C GLY A 70 -10.18 -5.27 -13.45
N VAL A 71 -9.36 -4.45 -14.14
CA VAL A 71 -8.70 -3.27 -13.54
C VAL A 71 -9.69 -2.32 -12.88
N ALA A 72 -10.78 -1.97 -13.56
CA ALA A 72 -11.75 -0.99 -13.04
C ALA A 72 -12.51 -1.50 -11.81
N LEU A 73 -12.98 -2.75 -11.83
CA LEU A 73 -13.67 -3.37 -10.69
C LEU A 73 -12.72 -3.59 -9.51
N PHE A 74 -11.48 -4.01 -9.80
CA PHE A 74 -10.45 -4.19 -8.80
C PHE A 74 -10.08 -2.86 -8.13
N GLY A 75 -9.89 -1.79 -8.90
CA GLY A 75 -9.54 -0.47 -8.40
C GLY A 75 -10.52 0.06 -7.35
N LEU A 76 -11.84 -0.07 -7.56
CA LEU A 76 -12.86 0.35 -6.58
C LEU A 76 -12.81 -0.46 -5.28
N THR A 77 -12.55 -1.76 -5.38
CA THR A 77 -12.51 -2.66 -4.21
C THR A 77 -11.22 -2.44 -3.41
N VAL A 78 -10.10 -2.31 -4.11
CA VAL A 78 -8.77 -2.07 -3.54
C VAL A 78 -8.69 -0.73 -2.84
N GLN A 79 -9.22 0.34 -3.44
CA GLN A 79 -9.12 1.67 -2.84
C GLN A 79 -9.81 1.67 -1.46
N ASN A 80 -11.01 1.10 -1.38
CA ASN A 80 -11.72 0.94 -0.11
C ASN A 80 -10.92 0.09 0.91
N GLN A 81 -10.23 -0.95 0.46
CA GLN A 81 -9.41 -1.79 1.34
C GLN A 81 -8.16 -1.05 1.83
N ILE A 82 -7.49 -0.30 0.95
CA ILE A 82 -6.35 0.56 1.28
C ILE A 82 -6.79 1.62 2.30
N ASP A 83 -7.85 2.37 2.00
CA ASP A 83 -8.35 3.43 2.90
C ASP A 83 -8.73 2.88 4.27
N LYS A 84 -9.38 1.71 4.31
CA LYS A 84 -9.75 1.05 5.57
C LYS A 84 -8.53 0.65 6.39
N THR A 85 -7.50 0.10 5.75
CA THR A 85 -6.28 -0.35 6.44
C THR A 85 -5.43 0.80 6.92
N LEU A 86 -5.27 1.84 6.11
CA LEU A 86 -4.61 3.09 6.51
C LEU A 86 -5.37 3.80 7.63
N SER A 87 -6.71 3.80 7.60
CA SER A 87 -7.53 4.36 8.68
C SER A 87 -7.33 3.64 10.02
N VAL A 88 -7.13 2.32 10.01
CA VAL A 88 -6.81 1.56 11.24
C VAL A 88 -5.45 1.97 11.78
N ALA A 89 -4.43 2.04 10.92
CA ALA A 89 -3.12 2.53 11.32
C ALA A 89 -3.18 3.97 11.86
N ASP A 90 -3.96 4.84 11.22
CA ASP A 90 -4.14 6.23 11.63
C ASP A 90 -4.73 6.36 13.04
N LYS A 91 -5.73 5.53 13.35
CA LYS A 91 -6.38 5.47 14.66
C LYS A 91 -5.43 5.00 15.74
N GLU A 92 -4.64 3.96 15.47
CA GLU A 92 -3.64 3.47 16.43
C GLU A 92 -2.55 4.51 16.67
N LEU A 93 -2.09 5.19 15.62
CA LEU A 93 -1.13 6.28 15.76
C LEU A 93 -1.73 7.43 16.59
N ALA A 94 -2.99 7.82 16.34
CA ALA A 94 -3.66 8.84 17.12
C ALA A 94 -3.77 8.46 18.61
N ARG A 95 -4.09 7.19 18.91
CA ARG A 95 -4.15 6.65 20.27
C ARG A 95 -2.80 6.75 20.99
N ILE A 96 -1.72 6.36 20.31
CA ILE A 96 -0.35 6.43 20.86
C ILE A 96 0.07 7.89 21.07
N CYS A 97 -0.13 8.74 20.06
CA CYS A 97 0.17 10.16 20.14
C CYS A 97 -0.57 10.84 21.32
N GLN A 98 -1.85 10.54 21.51
CA GLN A 98 -2.63 11.04 22.64
C GLN A 98 -2.08 10.56 23.99
N HIS A 99 -1.63 9.30 24.09
CA HIS A 99 -1.07 8.77 25.33
C HIS A 99 0.22 9.49 25.77
N TYR A 100 1.03 9.93 24.81
CA TYR A 100 2.30 10.63 25.06
C TYR A 100 2.21 12.16 24.90
N ASP A 101 1.01 12.72 24.76
CA ASP A 101 0.77 14.17 24.52
C ASP A 101 1.53 14.73 23.30
N ILE A 102 1.67 13.89 22.26
CA ILE A 102 2.32 14.26 21.00
C ILE A 102 1.24 14.77 20.02
N PRO A 103 1.35 16.00 19.50
CA PRO A 103 0.41 16.51 18.50
C PRO A 103 0.56 15.76 17.18
N LYS A 104 -0.56 15.34 16.59
CA LYS A 104 -0.64 14.64 15.29
C LYS A 104 -1.38 15.50 14.26
N PRO A 105 -0.70 16.41 13.54
CA PRO A 105 -1.34 17.33 12.58
C PRO A 105 -1.62 16.71 11.21
N PHE A 106 -1.36 15.40 11.03
CA PHE A 106 -1.48 14.69 9.76
C PHE A 106 -2.36 13.44 9.91
N LYS A 107 -2.77 12.88 8.78
CA LYS A 107 -3.43 11.58 8.68
C LYS A 107 -2.63 10.64 7.80
N ILE A 108 -2.59 9.37 8.17
CA ILE A 108 -2.04 8.31 7.32
C ILE A 108 -3.01 8.08 6.17
N GLY A 109 -2.53 8.21 4.93
CA GLY A 109 -3.33 8.02 3.72
C GLY A 109 -4.11 9.24 3.24
N ASP A 110 -3.94 10.41 3.87
CA ASP A 110 -4.50 11.67 3.37
C ASP A 110 -3.43 12.35 2.51
N GLU A 111 -3.53 12.16 1.19
CA GLU A 111 -2.80 12.97 0.21
C GLU A 111 -3.59 14.28 0.02
N ARG A 112 -3.19 15.32 0.74
CA ARG A 112 -3.45 16.69 0.32
C ARG A 112 -2.28 17.21 -0.50
#